data_AF-A0A1M6PV73-F1
#
_entry.id   AF-A0A1M6PV73-F1
#
_cell.length_a   1.000
_cell.length_b   1.000
_cell.length_c   1.000
_cell.angle_alpha   90.00
_cell.angle_beta   90.00
_cell.angle_gamma   90.00
#
_symmetry.space_group_name_H-M   'P 1'
#
loop_
_entity.id
_entity.type
_entity.pdbx_description
1 polymer ?
#
loop_
_entity_poly.entity_id
_entity_poly.type
_entity_poly.pdbx_seq_one_letter_code
_entity_poly.pdbx_strand_id
1 'polypeptide(L)'
;MEKKYSKAWIGKGVQHEKLDLVRVTLKTEDAMKHQHEFEGVKLLTFELSKLQEPDKFGRTHTAYVSVPEEVEAVKPKKTASKE
;
A
#
# COMPACT_ATOMS: atom_id res chain seq x y z
N MET A 1 -8.29 -11.60 22.63
CA MET A 1 -8.99 -10.66 21.73
C MET A 1 -8.20 -10.62 20.44
N GLU A 2 -8.71 -11.25 19.38
CA GLU A 2 -8.08 -11.15 18.06
C GLU A 2 -8.25 -9.72 17.55
N LYS A 3 -7.14 -9.00 17.38
CA LYS A 3 -7.16 -7.70 16.71
C LYS A 3 -7.49 -7.95 15.25
N LYS A 4 -8.63 -7.43 14.78
CA LYS A 4 -8.98 -7.47 13.36
C LYS A 4 -8.20 -6.39 12.62
N TYR A 5 -7.57 -6.77 11.52
CA TYR A 5 -6.81 -5.89 10.65
C TYR A 5 -7.46 -5.85 9.27
N SER A 6 -7.61 -4.66 8.72
CA SER A 6 -8.02 -4.42 7.33
C SER A 6 -6.79 -4.11 6.47
N LYS A 7 -6.90 -4.31 5.14
CA LYS A 7 -5.85 -3.96 4.19
C LYS A 7 -6.14 -2.60 3.56
N ALA A 8 -5.29 -1.61 3.82
CA ALA A 8 -5.38 -0.29 3.20
C ALA A 8 -4.44 -0.20 1.98
N TRP A 9 -4.96 0.29 0.86
CA TRP A 9 -4.17 0.52 -0.35
C TRP A 9 -3.23 1.70 -0.17
N ILE A 10 -1.94 1.54 -0.50
CA ILE A 10 -0.94 2.59 -0.37
C ILE A 10 -0.22 2.91 -1.68
N GLY A 11 -0.36 2.08 -2.71
CA GLY A 11 0.30 2.32 -3.99
C GLY A 11 0.29 1.15 -4.95
N LYS A 12 1.13 1.25 -5.98
CA LYS A 12 1.35 0.18 -6.97
C LYS A 12 2.82 0.12 -7.36
N GLY A 13 3.25 -1.05 -7.82
CA GLY A 13 4.62 -1.32 -8.25
C GLY A 13 4.70 -1.99 -9.62
N VAL A 14 5.91 -2.03 -10.15
CA VAL A 14 6.26 -2.64 -11.44
C VAL A 14 7.31 -3.72 -11.19
N GLN A 15 7.03 -4.95 -11.61
CA GLN A 15 8.01 -6.03 -11.67
C GLN A 15 9.15 -5.63 -12.61
N HIS A 16 10.38 -5.81 -12.17
CA HIS A 16 11.54 -5.61 -13.02
C HIS A 16 11.61 -6.68 -14.11
N GLU A 17 12.04 -6.31 -15.31
CA GLU A 17 11.98 -7.19 -16.49
C GLU A 17 12.85 -8.44 -16.36
N LYS A 18 14.02 -8.30 -15.72
CA LYS A 18 15.04 -9.37 -15.64
C LYS A 18 15.28 -9.92 -14.24
N LEU A 19 14.77 -9.23 -13.22
CA LEU A 19 15.07 -9.56 -11.83
C LEU A 19 13.75 -9.90 -11.15
N ASP A 20 13.79 -10.87 -10.23
CA ASP A 20 12.62 -11.18 -9.42
C ASP A 20 12.46 -10.16 -8.28
N LEU A 21 12.16 -8.92 -8.67
CA LEU A 21 11.91 -7.81 -7.76
C LEU A 21 10.79 -6.92 -8.28
N VAL A 22 10.03 -6.34 -7.35
CA VAL A 22 9.02 -5.32 -7.64
C VAL A 22 9.53 -3.95 -7.19
N ARG A 23 9.62 -3.00 -8.11
CA ARG A 23 9.89 -1.61 -7.79
C ARG A 23 8.60 -0.91 -7.40
N VAL A 24 8.56 -0.33 -6.21
CA VAL A 24 7.43 0.47 -5.70
C VAL A 24 7.93 1.88 -5.41
N THR A 25 7.15 2.87 -5.79
CA THR A 25 7.44 4.27 -5.47
C THR A 25 6.26 4.84 -4.71
N LEU A 26 6.51 5.31 -3.50
CA LEU A 26 5.51 5.88 -2.60
C LEU A 26 5.94 7.29 -2.22
N LYS A 27 4.97 8.15 -1.91
CA LYS A 27 5.29 9.42 -1.23
C LYS A 27 5.75 9.10 0.18
N THR A 28 6.92 9.61 0.55
CA THR A 28 7.51 9.34 1.87
C THR A 28 6.57 9.73 3.01
N GLU A 29 5.95 10.91 2.92
CA GLU A 29 5.00 11.40 3.94
C GLU A 29 3.80 10.47 4.14
N ASP A 30 3.28 9.87 3.06
CA ASP A 30 2.14 8.96 3.14
C ASP A 30 2.56 7.58 3.67
N ALA A 31 3.72 7.09 3.25
CA ALA A 31 4.26 5.82 3.74
C ALA A 31 4.54 5.88 5.25
N MET A 32 5.10 6.98 5.74
CA MET A 32 5.44 7.17 7.15
C MET A 32 4.21 7.24 8.07
N LYS A 33 3.01 7.53 7.56
CA LYS A 33 1.75 7.47 8.34
C LYS A 33 1.40 6.05 8.80
N HIS A 34 1.95 5.04 8.14
CA HIS A 34 1.72 3.63 8.43
C HIS A 34 2.89 2.96 9.17
N GLN A 35 3.85 3.76 9.65
CA GLN A 35 4.95 3.24 10.47
C GLN A 35 4.43 2.76 11.82
N HIS A 36 5.07 1.74 12.38
CA HIS A 36 4.82 1.23 13.73
C HIS A 36 6.15 1.03 14.45
N GLU A 37 6.11 1.00 15.78
CA GLU A 37 7.29 0.77 16.59
C GLU A 37 7.33 -0.69 17.06
N PHE A 38 8.49 -1.32 16.90
CA PHE A 38 8.76 -2.67 17.40
C PHE A 38 10.17 -2.68 18.00
N GLU A 39 10.29 -3.10 19.26
CA GLU A 39 11.57 -3.12 19.99
C GLU A 39 12.33 -1.78 19.97
N GLY A 40 11.61 -0.65 20.03
CA GLY A 40 12.21 0.69 20.00
C GLY A 40 12.61 1.17 18.61
N VAL A 41 12.33 0.41 17.56
CA VAL A 41 12.67 0.74 16.17
C VAL A 41 11.40 1.04 15.37
N LYS A 42 11.43 2.12 14.59
CA LYS A 42 10.35 2.46 13.65
C LYS A 42 10.46 1.60 12.39
N LEU A 43 9.42 0.84 12.11
CA LEU A 43 9.31 -0.06 10.98
C LEU A 43 8.12 0.32 10.09
N LEU A 44 8.23 0.02 8.80
CA LEU A 44 7.14 0.08 7.85
C LEU A 44 7.04 -1.28 7.16
N THR A 45 5.87 -1.90 7.24
CA THR A 45 5.59 -3.19 6.61
C THR A 45 4.45 -3.02 5.64
N PHE A 46 4.65 -3.46 4.39
CA PHE A 46 3.63 -3.51 3.37
C PHE A 46 3.74 -4.79 2.57
N GLU A 47 2.63 -5.20 1.98
CA GLU A 47 2.50 -6.41 1.18
C GLU A 47 2.21 -6.04 -0.27
N LEU A 48 2.65 -6.90 -1.18
CA LEU A 48 2.41 -6.74 -2.61
C LEU A 48 1.49 -7.85 -3.10
N SER A 49 0.47 -7.48 -3.85
CA SER A 49 -0.42 -8.40 -4.55
C SER A 49 -0.28 -8.21 -6.04
N LYS A 50 -0.06 -9.30 -6.78
CA LYS A 50 0.06 -9.29 -8.24
C LYS A 50 -1.32 -9.04 -8.86
N LEU A 51 -1.37 -8.14 -9.84
CA LEU A 51 -2.56 -7.90 -10.64
C LEU A 51 -2.75 -9.04 -11.64
N GLN A 52 -4.01 -9.33 -11.98
CA GLN A 52 -4.33 -10.29 -13.04
C GLN A 52 -3.75 -9.83 -14.38
N GLU A 53 -3.90 -8.54 -14.68
CA GLU A 53 -3.32 -7.89 -15.84
C GLU A 53 -2.63 -6.58 -15.43
N PRO A 54 -1.53 -6.17 -16.10
CA PRO A 54 -0.93 -4.87 -15.86
C PRO A 54 -1.93 -3.74 -16.12
N ASP A 55 -1.86 -2.67 -15.33
CA ASP A 55 -2.71 -1.51 -15.60
C ASP A 55 -2.24 -0.69 -16.82
N LYS A 56 -3.00 0.33 -17.21
CA LYS A 56 -2.69 1.20 -18.36
C LYS A 56 -1.33 1.93 -18.29
N PHE A 57 -0.67 1.91 -17.14
CA PHE A 57 0.65 2.49 -16.91
C PHE A 57 1.74 1.43 -16.73
N GLY A 58 1.44 0.16 -17.03
CA GLY A 58 2.38 -0.96 -16.92
C GLY A 58 2.63 -1.45 -15.50
N ARG A 59 1.82 -1.03 -14.52
CA ARG A 59 1.98 -1.47 -13.12
C ARG A 59 1.41 -2.87 -12.95
N THR A 60 2.16 -3.73 -12.28
CA THR A 60 1.89 -5.18 -12.20
C THR A 60 1.51 -5.62 -10.80
N HIS A 61 1.78 -4.80 -9.78
CA HIS A 61 1.51 -5.13 -8.39
C HIS A 61 0.82 -3.98 -7.67
N THR A 62 0.04 -4.33 -6.65
CA THR A 62 -0.63 -3.39 -5.75
C THR A 62 -0.06 -3.53 -4.35
N ALA A 63 0.23 -2.40 -3.70
CA ALA A 63 0.81 -2.36 -2.36
C ALA A 63 -0.26 -2.06 -1.29
N TYR A 64 -0.23 -2.83 -0.21
CA TYR A 64 -1.16 -2.72 0.91
C TYR A 64 -0.43 -2.67 2.25
N VAL A 65 -1.02 -2.01 3.22
CA VAL A 65 -0.62 -2.06 4.64
C VAL A 65 -1.75 -2.63 5.48
N SER A 66 -1.39 -3.27 6.58
CA SER A 66 -2.38 -3.76 7.54
C SER A 66 -2.71 -2.64 8.54
N VAL A 67 -4.00 -2.29 8.64
CA VAL A 67 -4.50 -1.23 9.55
C VAL A 67 -5.48 -1.85 10.53
N PRO A 68 -5.31 -1.67 11.85
CA PRO A 68 -6.27 -2.17 12.83
C PRO A 68 -7.65 -1.53 12.63
N GLU A 69 -8.72 -2.33 12.67
CA GLU A 69 -10.09 -1.86 12.35
C GLU A 69 -10.64 -0.77 13.29
N GLU A 70 -9.99 -0.49 14.43
CA GLU A 70 -10.40 0.56 15.38
C GLU A 70 -10.04 1.99 14.91
N VAL A 71 -9.26 2.14 13.84
CA VAL A 71 -8.84 3.44 13.31
C VAL A 71 -9.46 3.62 11.93
N GLU A 72 -10.36 4.59 11.83
CA GLU A 72 -11.16 4.92 10.65
C GLU A 72 -10.40 4.73 9.33
N ALA A 73 -10.91 3.83 8.50
CA ALA A 73 -10.48 3.67 7.13
C ALA A 73 -10.61 5.01 6.40
N VAL A 74 -9.49 5.71 6.20
CA VAL A 74 -9.41 6.89 5.35
C VAL A 74 -9.62 6.42 3.91
N LYS A 75 -10.89 6.30 3.51
CA LYS A 75 -11.28 6.08 2.12
C LYS A 75 -10.77 7.28 1.31
N PRO A 76 -10.03 7.08 0.20
CA PRO A 76 -9.67 8.19 -0.66
C PRO A 76 -10.96 8.78 -1.24
N LYS A 77 -11.25 10.05 -0.91
CA LYS A 77 -12.33 10.82 -1.55
C LYS A 77 -12.04 10.84 -3.05
N LYS A 78 -12.85 10.12 -3.83
CA LYS A 78 -12.97 10.36 -5.28
C LYS A 78 -13.45 11.80 -5.44
N THR A 79 -12.57 12.70 -5.87
CA THR A 79 -12.98 13.99 -6.41
C THR A 79 -13.70 13.68 -7.71
N ALA A 80 -15.03 13.75 -7.68
CA ALA A 80 -15.85 13.78 -8.88
C ALA A 80 -15.55 15.10 -9.59
N SER A 81 -14.79 15.06 -10.68
CA SER A 81 -14.79 16.14 -11.66
C SER A 81 -16.16 16.18 -12.29
N LYS A 82 -16.85 17.29 -12.06
CA LYS A 82 -18.10 17.68 -12.71
C LYS A 82 -17.71 18.30 -14.05
N GLU A 83 -18.22 17.77 -15.15
CA GLU A 83 -18.39 18.47 -16.42
C GLU A 83 -19.84 18.26 -16.87
#